data_AF-A0A2I0PA66-F1
#
_entry.id   AF-A0A2I0PA66-F1
#
_cell.length_a   1.000
_cell.length_b   1.000
_cell.length_c   1.000
_cell.angle_alpha   90.00
_cell.angle_beta   90.00
_cell.angle_gamma   90.00
#
_symmetry.space_group_name_H-M   'P 1'
#
loop_
_entity.id
_entity.type
_entity.pdbx_description
1 polymer ?
#
loop_
_entity_poly.entity_id
_entity_poly.type
_entity_poly.pdbx_seq_one_letter_code
_entity_poly.pdbx_strand_id
1 'polypeptide(L)'
;MSTSEPGEGCDRRGRGRPRVRRTVRDRGVFRCFGPLCGRPDEFVVILPEEVETLRLVDLQGLEQEEAAVALGVSRKTLWRDLHEARAKVADALVHGKTIRIAECGRRQEEGCPEDRETHTGQSP
;
A
#
# COMPACT_ATOMS: atom_id res chain seq x y z
N MET A 1 -36.18 -13.12 43.41
CA MET A 1 -34.82 -13.33 42.89
C MET A 1 -34.77 -12.69 41.53
N SER A 2 -34.34 -11.43 41.47
CA SER A 2 -34.33 -10.63 40.24
C SER A 2 -33.08 -10.91 39.43
N THR A 3 -33.27 -10.98 38.12
CA THR A 3 -32.27 -11.23 37.07
C THR A 3 -31.21 -10.13 37.00
N SER A 4 -29.99 -10.48 36.62
CA SER A 4 -28.98 -9.51 36.18
C SER A 4 -28.10 -10.19 35.14
N GLU A 5 -28.36 -9.87 33.87
CA GLU A 5 -27.49 -10.20 32.74
C GLU A 5 -26.29 -9.23 32.74
N PRO A 6 -25.04 -9.69 32.51
CA PRO A 6 -23.94 -8.79 32.25
C PRO A 6 -24.01 -8.28 30.81
N GLY A 7 -24.22 -6.98 30.67
CA GLY A 7 -24.40 -6.27 29.40
C GLY A 7 -23.21 -6.36 28.45
N GLU A 8 -23.56 -6.31 27.17
CA GLU A 8 -22.68 -6.17 26.01
C GLU A 8 -21.64 -5.06 26.19
N GLY A 9 -20.37 -5.45 26.22
CA GLY A 9 -19.25 -4.54 26.02
C GLY A 9 -19.18 -4.18 24.54
N CYS A 10 -19.56 -2.95 24.18
CA CYS A 10 -19.28 -2.40 22.86
C CYS A 10 -17.76 -2.17 22.72
N ASP A 11 -17.10 -3.10 22.03
CA ASP A 11 -15.67 -3.04 21.72
C ASP A 11 -15.30 -1.72 21.03
N ARG A 12 -14.35 -1.03 21.67
CA ARG A 12 -13.92 0.34 21.40
C ARG A 12 -13.15 0.42 20.08
N ARG A 13 -13.83 0.67 18.97
CA ARG A 13 -13.19 1.01 17.68
C ARG A 13 -12.57 2.42 17.76
N GLY A 14 -11.27 2.50 17.43
CA GLY A 14 -10.36 3.60 17.77
C GLY A 14 -10.74 5.01 17.31
N ARG A 15 -10.26 6.00 18.08
CA ARG A 15 -10.42 7.44 17.84
C ARG A 15 -9.51 7.92 16.70
N GLY A 16 -10.12 8.32 15.59
CA GLY A 16 -9.48 9.06 14.49
C GLY A 16 -10.45 9.26 13.34
N ARG A 17 -10.44 10.43 12.69
CA ARG A 17 -11.21 10.65 11.46
C ARG A 17 -10.70 9.65 10.41
N PRO A 18 -11.56 8.80 9.83
CA PRO A 18 -11.16 7.87 8.79
C PRO A 18 -10.40 8.57 7.67
N ARG A 19 -9.38 7.92 7.11
CA ARG A 19 -8.70 8.44 5.92
C ARG A 19 -9.72 8.65 4.82
N VAL A 20 -9.65 9.80 4.15
CA VAL A 20 -10.48 10.07 2.97
C VAL A 20 -10.14 9.02 1.91
N ARG A 21 -11.16 8.49 1.23
CA ARG A 21 -10.96 7.55 0.11
C ARG A 21 -10.17 8.27 -0.98
N ARG A 22 -9.09 7.65 -1.45
CA ARG A 22 -8.21 8.19 -2.49
C ARG A 22 -8.42 7.44 -3.80
N THR A 23 -8.27 8.13 -4.93
CA THR A 23 -8.41 7.52 -6.27
C THR A 23 -7.10 6.86 -6.69
N VAL A 24 -6.98 5.55 -6.47
CA VAL A 24 -5.81 4.77 -6.93
C VAL A 24 -6.09 4.25 -8.33
N ARG A 25 -5.31 4.68 -9.33
CA ARG A 25 -5.50 4.32 -10.73
C ARG A 25 -5.04 2.90 -11.05
N ASP A 26 -3.89 2.51 -10.51
CA ASP A 26 -3.31 1.20 -10.74
C ASP A 26 -2.88 0.59 -9.40
N ARG A 27 -3.30 -0.64 -9.15
CA ARG A 27 -2.90 -1.38 -7.94
C ARG A 27 -1.61 -2.16 -8.16
N GLY A 28 -1.04 -2.13 -9.38
CA GLY A 28 0.13 -2.88 -9.79
C GLY A 28 -0.13 -4.40 -9.85
N VAL A 29 0.65 -5.08 -10.68
CA VAL A 29 0.66 -6.55 -10.72
C VAL A 29 1.46 -7.12 -9.54
N PHE A 30 2.59 -6.48 -9.22
CA PHE A 30 3.42 -6.82 -8.08
C PHE A 30 2.92 -6.16 -6.79
N ARG A 31 2.73 -6.98 -5.75
CA ARG A 31 2.30 -6.50 -4.42
C ARG A 31 3.38 -6.60 -3.34
N CYS A 32 4.53 -7.16 -3.67
CA CYS A 32 5.68 -7.33 -2.78
C CYS A 32 6.98 -7.15 -3.58
N PHE A 33 7.98 -6.55 -2.96
CA PHE A 33 9.33 -6.39 -3.50
C PHE A 33 10.35 -6.71 -2.40
N GLY A 34 11.47 -7.34 -2.73
CA GLY A 34 12.49 -7.69 -1.74
C GLY A 34 13.84 -7.97 -2.37
N PRO A 35 14.91 -8.01 -1.56
CA PRO A 35 16.24 -8.34 -2.03
C PRO A 35 16.30 -9.77 -2.59
N LEU A 36 17.05 -9.96 -3.68
CA LEU A 36 17.31 -11.29 -4.26
C LEU A 36 18.31 -12.09 -3.42
N CYS A 37 19.15 -11.40 -2.64
CA CYS A 37 20.11 -12.00 -1.73
C CYS A 37 19.62 -11.90 -0.28
N GLY A 38 19.77 -13.00 0.47
CA GLY A 38 19.31 -13.09 1.85
C GLY A 38 17.84 -13.48 2.00
N ARG A 39 17.46 -13.87 3.23
CA ARG A 39 16.06 -14.08 3.62
C ARG A 39 15.69 -12.97 4.60
N PRO A 40 15.09 -11.87 4.14
CA PRO A 40 14.72 -10.77 5.02
C PRO A 40 13.57 -11.18 5.93
N ASP A 41 13.81 -11.14 7.24
CA ASP A 41 12.79 -11.40 8.25
C ASP A 41 11.92 -10.16 8.50
N GLU A 42 12.42 -8.97 8.16
CA GLU A 42 11.74 -7.70 8.32
C GLU A 42 11.06 -7.21 7.03
N PHE A 43 9.95 -6.50 7.19
CA PHE A 43 9.22 -5.89 6.10
C PHE A 43 8.68 -4.50 6.45
N VAL A 44 8.57 -3.64 5.44
CA VAL A 44 7.87 -2.36 5.52
C VAL A 44 6.55 -2.46 4.76
N VAL A 45 5.52 -1.81 5.28
CA VAL A 45 4.19 -1.76 4.64
C VAL A 45 3.98 -0.40 3.99
N ILE A 46 3.83 -0.41 2.66
CA ILE A 46 3.46 0.77 1.87
C ILE A 46 1.99 0.63 1.46
N LEU A 47 1.25 1.72 1.48
CA LEU A 47 -0.15 1.75 1.07
C LEU A 47 -0.26 1.94 -0.45
N PRO A 48 -1.31 1.44 -1.11
CA PRO A 48 -1.50 1.66 -2.56
C PRO A 48 -1.49 3.15 -2.93
N GLU A 49 -2.05 4.00 -2.08
CA GLU A 49 -2.04 5.47 -2.24
C GLU A 49 -0.63 6.09 -2.17
N GLU A 50 0.25 5.53 -1.36
CA GLU A 50 1.64 5.97 -1.25
C GLU A 50 2.43 5.59 -2.51
N VAL A 51 2.20 4.38 -3.04
CA VAL A 51 2.78 3.94 -4.32
C VAL A 51 2.32 4.84 -5.47
N GLU A 52 1.03 5.14 -5.52
CA GLU A 52 0.48 6.03 -6.55
C GLU A 52 1.06 7.45 -6.43
N THR A 53 1.27 7.93 -5.20
CA THR A 53 1.92 9.22 -4.96
C THR A 53 3.35 9.26 -5.49
N LEU A 54 4.15 8.20 -5.24
CA LEU A 54 5.49 8.05 -5.81
C LEU A 54 5.43 8.02 -7.35
N ARG A 55 4.46 7.31 -7.94
CA ARG A 55 4.30 7.24 -9.39
C ARG A 55 4.02 8.61 -10.02
N LEU A 56 3.08 9.37 -9.45
CA LEU A 56 2.69 10.67 -9.99
C LEU A 56 3.81 11.71 -9.84
N VAL A 57 4.44 11.80 -8.67
CA VAL A 57 5.43 12.85 -8.39
C VAL A 57 6.82 12.44 -8.87
N ASP A 58 7.31 11.26 -8.47
CA ASP A 58 8.71 10.88 -8.70
C ASP A 58 8.96 10.26 -10.08
N LEU A 59 7.96 9.58 -10.65
CA LEU A 59 8.10 8.96 -11.99
C LEU A 59 7.50 9.81 -13.12
N GLN A 60 6.38 10.47 -12.89
CA GLN A 60 5.71 11.31 -13.91
C GLN A 60 6.09 12.79 -13.83
N GLY A 61 6.76 13.21 -12.75
CA GLY A 61 7.19 14.60 -12.59
C GLY A 61 6.03 15.58 -12.39
N LEU A 62 4.86 15.11 -11.97
CA LEU A 62 3.73 16.01 -11.67
C LEU A 62 4.05 16.87 -10.45
N GLU A 63 3.57 18.11 -10.47
CA GLU A 63 3.62 18.96 -9.30
C GLU A 63 2.77 18.38 -8.17
N GLN A 64 3.16 18.64 -6.92
CA GLN A 64 2.44 18.12 -5.75
C GLN A 64 0.98 18.60 -5.68
N GLU A 65 0.68 19.76 -6.25
CA GLU A 65 -0.69 20.22 -6.35
C GLU A 65 -1.52 19.38 -7.31
N GLU A 66 -0.98 19.09 -8.50
CA GLU A 66 -1.65 18.30 -9.54
C GLU A 66 -1.84 16.85 -9.09
N ALA A 67 -0.82 16.26 -8.47
CA ALA A 67 -0.90 14.91 -7.91
C ALA A 67 -1.93 14.81 -6.77
N ALA A 68 -2.07 15.85 -5.93
CA ALA A 68 -3.06 15.87 -4.87
C ALA A 68 -4.49 15.91 -5.43
N VAL A 69 -4.71 16.69 -6.48
CA VAL A 69 -5.98 16.74 -7.22
C VAL A 69 -6.29 15.38 -7.85
N ALA A 70 -5.31 14.76 -8.51
CA ALA A 70 -5.47 13.44 -9.14
C ALA A 70 -5.86 12.34 -8.13
N LEU A 71 -5.33 12.39 -6.92
CA LEU A 71 -5.63 11.45 -5.84
C LEU A 71 -6.89 11.79 -5.03
N GLY A 72 -7.46 12.98 -5.23
CA GLY A 72 -8.63 13.46 -4.49
C GLY A 72 -8.32 13.81 -3.02
N VAL A 73 -7.11 14.28 -2.73
CA VAL A 73 -6.64 14.61 -1.37
C VAL A 73 -6.16 16.05 -1.25
N SER A 74 -6.00 16.52 -0.01
CA SER A 74 -5.37 17.82 0.22
C SER A 74 -3.88 17.77 -0.09
N ARG A 75 -3.29 18.91 -0.50
CA ARG A 75 -1.84 19.04 -0.72
C ARG A 75 -1.02 18.59 0.51
N LYS A 76 -1.48 18.94 1.72
CA LYS A 76 -0.84 18.51 2.98
C LYS A 76 -0.88 17.00 3.17
N THR A 77 -1.98 16.36 2.79
CA THR A 77 -2.12 14.90 2.84
C THR A 77 -1.18 14.23 1.85
N LEU A 78 -1.15 14.70 0.60
CA LEU A 78 -0.21 14.20 -0.40
C LEU A 78 1.24 14.34 0.08
N TRP A 79 1.61 15.51 0.60
CA TRP A 79 2.98 15.73 1.09
C TRP A 79 3.36 14.74 2.19
N ARG A 80 2.43 14.45 3.12
CA ARG A 80 2.64 13.42 4.14
C ARG A 80 2.77 12.03 3.54
N ASP A 81 1.85 11.65 2.64
CA ASP A 81 1.85 10.34 1.99
C ASP A 81 3.16 10.14 1.20
N LEU A 82 3.62 11.15 0.45
CA LEU A 82 4.87 11.15 -0.29
C LEU A 82 6.09 11.00 0.63
N HIS A 83 6.13 11.76 1.73
CA HIS A 83 7.23 11.71 2.68
C HIS A 83 7.31 10.34 3.38
N GLU A 84 6.18 9.83 3.86
CA GLU A 84 6.08 8.50 4.48
C GLU A 84 6.47 7.39 3.48
N ALA A 85 6.02 7.49 2.22
CA ALA A 85 6.38 6.55 1.16
C ALA A 85 7.89 6.50 0.90
N ARG A 86 8.53 7.65 0.68
CA ARG A 86 9.97 7.75 0.43
C ARG A 86 10.79 7.22 1.61
N ALA A 87 10.39 7.52 2.85
CA ALA A 87 11.06 7.02 4.04
C ALA A 87 11.01 5.48 4.13
N LYS A 88 9.84 4.87 3.86
CA LYS A 88 9.69 3.40 3.85
C LYS A 88 10.52 2.73 2.76
N VAL A 89 10.53 3.29 1.55
CA VAL A 89 11.34 2.78 0.44
C VAL A 89 12.83 2.88 0.80
N ALA A 90 13.28 4.02 1.32
CA ALA A 90 14.67 4.19 1.75
C ALA A 90 15.05 3.20 2.85
N ASP A 91 14.20 3.02 3.88
CA ASP A 91 14.41 2.05 4.96
C ASP A 91 14.56 0.62 4.41
N ALA A 92 13.72 0.23 3.46
CA ALA A 92 13.79 -1.09 2.85
C ALA A 92 15.07 -1.30 2.03
N LEU A 93 15.49 -0.31 1.25
CA LEU A 93 16.69 -0.39 0.43
C LEU A 93 17.97 -0.41 1.27
N VAL A 94 18.04 0.40 2.32
CA VAL A 94 19.25 0.53 3.18
C VAL A 94 19.42 -0.68 4.09
N HIS A 95 18.33 -1.19 4.66
CA HIS A 95 18.38 -2.29 5.63
C HIS A 95 18.04 -3.67 5.02
N GLY A 96 17.79 -3.73 3.71
CA GLY A 96 17.47 -4.98 3.02
C GLY A 96 16.11 -5.57 3.43
N LYS A 97 15.11 -4.74 3.75
CA LYS A 97 13.77 -5.21 4.15
C LYS A 97 12.89 -5.49 2.94
N THR A 98 11.88 -6.34 3.13
CA THR A 98 10.86 -6.56 2.10
C THR A 98 9.84 -5.42 2.10
N ILE A 99 9.51 -4.86 0.95
CA ILE A 99 8.39 -3.94 0.77
C ILE A 99 7.12 -4.75 0.50
N ARG A 100 6.06 -4.54 1.29
CA ARG A 100 4.73 -5.12 1.07
C ARG A 100 3.70 -4.01 0.85
N ILE A 101 2.87 -4.16 -0.19
CA ILE A 101 1.74 -3.26 -0.42
C ILE A 101 0.56 -3.74 0.46
N ALA A 102 -0.05 -2.86 1.24
CA ALA A 102 -1.01 -3.20 2.32
C ALA A 102 -2.25 -4.03 1.92
N GLU A 103 -2.61 -4.07 0.63
CA GLU A 103 -3.67 -4.95 0.11
C GLU A 103 -3.17 -6.35 -0.29
N CYS A 104 -1.90 -6.69 -0.01
CA CYS A 104 -1.37 -8.03 -0.22
C CYS A 104 -1.89 -8.98 0.87
N GLY A 105 -3.05 -9.59 0.63
CA GLY A 105 -3.68 -10.56 1.53
C GLY A 105 -2.98 -11.93 1.63
N ARG A 106 -1.83 -12.13 0.98
CA ARG A 106 -1.14 -13.43 1.01
C ARG A 106 -0.29 -13.56 2.27
N ARG A 107 -0.87 -14.20 3.29
CA ARG A 107 -0.10 -14.88 4.34
C ARG A 107 0.62 -16.05 3.68
N GLN A 108 1.91 -15.87 3.36
CA GLN A 108 2.92 -16.91 3.08
C GLN A 108 2.49 -18.08 2.18
N GLU A 109 3.02 -18.13 0.95
CA GLU A 109 3.63 -19.32 0.29
C GLU A 109 3.61 -19.33 -1.24
N GLU A 110 2.95 -18.38 -1.91
CA GLU A 110 3.10 -18.25 -3.36
C GLU A 110 3.42 -16.79 -3.70
N GLY A 111 4.56 -16.58 -4.37
CA GLY A 111 5.03 -15.26 -4.83
C GLY A 111 3.97 -14.51 -5.63
N CYS A 112 4.17 -13.18 -5.81
CA CYS A 112 3.46 -12.36 -6.84
C CYS A 112 3.27 -13.23 -8.08
N PRO A 113 2.03 -13.42 -8.60
CA PRO A 113 1.84 -14.29 -9.76
C PRO A 113 2.89 -13.88 -10.78
N GLU A 114 3.77 -14.81 -11.15
CA GLU A 114 4.66 -14.58 -12.27
C GLU A 114 3.74 -14.23 -13.43
N ASP A 115 3.99 -13.09 -14.06
CA ASP A 115 3.30 -12.70 -15.27
C ASP A 115 3.41 -13.87 -16.26
N ARG A 116 2.39 -14.72 -16.32
CA ARG A 116 2.12 -15.48 -17.53
C ARG A 116 1.56 -14.46 -18.49
N GLU A 117 2.50 -13.77 -19.14
CA GLU A 117 2.26 -12.90 -20.27
C GLU A 117 1.29 -13.60 -21.22
N THR A 118 0.23 -12.87 -21.54
CA THR A 118 -0.78 -13.24 -22.50
C THR A 118 -0.15 -13.20 -23.89
N HIS A 119 -0.15 -14.33 -24.61
CA HIS A 119 -0.16 -14.31 -26.07
C HIS A 119 -1.37 -15.08 -26.56
N THR A 120 -2.39 -14.32 -26.91
CA THR A 120 -3.55 -14.73 -27.69
C THR A 120 -3.10 -15.17 -29.08
N GLY A 121 -3.51 -16.37 -29.50
CA GLY A 121 -3.85 -16.67 -30.89
C GLY A 121 -2.75 -17.17 -31.84
N GLN A 122 -2.74 -18.48 -32.08
CA GLN A 122 -2.69 -18.99 -33.45
C GLN A 122 -3.37 -20.38 -33.48
N SER A 123 -4.66 -20.38 -33.84
CA SER A 123 -5.34 -21.60 -34.30
C SER A 123 -5.12 -21.74 -35.81
N PRO A 124 -4.94 -22.97 -36.33
CA PRO A 124 -4.68 -23.23 -37.74
C PRO A 124 -5.88 -22.97 -38.66
#